data_AF-K3XWG3-F1
#
_entry.id   AF-K3XWG3-F1
#
_cell.length_a   1.000
_cell.length_b   1.000
_cell.length_c   1.000
_cell.angle_alpha   90.00
_cell.angle_beta   90.00
_cell.angle_gamma   90.00
#
_symmetry.space_group_name_H-M   'P 1'
#
loop_
_entity.id
_entity.type
_entity.pdbx_description
1 polymer ?
#
loop_
_entity_poly.entity_id
_entity_poly.type
_entity_poly.pdbx_seq_one_letter_code
_entity_poly.pdbx_strand_id
1 'polypeptide(L)'
;MIKDANLAADAAPSAPELGHEESEREEPPRAPARAAAAPAPPPPLPYQEMLRSTAYERMRAEHPEEFAPVSVFFTHDPRSAIDRRKGFRVKAALVYEAVTGHHSDDHTRANSLLLALAKECHSRIIQAPTGDAAATAGGAGDASKSEDALQTPRPDNQETDDKGKSNNAPAAELTDEGWDERQKRVVDGIFLVVGFLPKLNEAIAKSGGDRDGVDETFKSQHMHDIVTDVVKLENQLPLRDLLDVAGVVEAAVRETVAGAGEYKLPYAMDSFGDVVRDFCWYYSPFSSSRKAAASPFKSVAADDAMAARTLLDCLHMSVVKPPPPPQGAGASGGGATGRPSRMPTARELRRSGVRIQASETGRAEVEFAQPAVRLPALVYDFKLATVARNLLAREYDEQSKPVTRYFQMMNELVEDAADVRILRGAGVVRGGSGGGAQPQEVLRLVKGIDRHATYPSVYMAMDREIEKVRKYHDQRMASFFVRNRPGVIWASSVAAISVVAIVAARRNRG
;
A
#
# COMPACT_ATOMS: atom_id res chain seq x y z
N MET A 1 -67.50 17.36 -50.23
CA MET A 1 -67.68 17.26 -48.76
C MET A 1 -68.20 15.88 -48.48
N ILE A 2 -67.32 14.99 -48.06
CA ILE A 2 -67.44 13.54 -48.26
C ILE A 2 -68.01 12.87 -47.00
N LYS A 3 -69.03 12.05 -47.21
CA LYS A 3 -69.64 11.06 -46.30
C LYS A 3 -69.66 9.70 -47.03
N ASP A 4 -69.94 8.64 -46.27
CA ASP A 4 -70.18 7.22 -46.63
C ASP A 4 -68.95 6.33 -46.36
N ALA A 5 -68.96 5.31 -45.48
CA ALA A 5 -69.80 4.11 -45.33
C ALA A 5 -69.66 3.12 -46.51
N ASN A 6 -69.17 1.89 -46.24
CA ASN A 6 -69.53 0.59 -46.86
C ASN A 6 -68.40 -0.47 -46.69
N LEU A 7 -68.69 -1.62 -46.07
CA LEU A 7 -69.01 -2.95 -46.65
C LEU A 7 -67.80 -3.70 -47.26
N ALA A 8 -67.43 -4.86 -46.69
CA ALA A 8 -67.74 -6.23 -47.18
C ALA A 8 -66.58 -6.80 -48.03
N ALA A 9 -65.87 -7.85 -47.58
CA ALA A 9 -66.16 -9.28 -47.77
C ALA A 9 -65.65 -9.84 -49.12
N ASP A 10 -64.70 -10.78 -49.06
CA ASP A 10 -64.55 -11.95 -49.95
C ASP A 10 -63.50 -12.86 -49.30
N ALA A 11 -63.84 -14.04 -48.77
CA ALA A 11 -64.19 -15.31 -49.42
C ALA A 11 -62.98 -16.06 -50.03
N ALA A 12 -62.86 -17.31 -49.59
CA ALA A 12 -61.80 -18.29 -49.86
C ALA A 12 -61.71 -18.70 -51.36
N PRO A 13 -60.73 -19.55 -51.75
CA PRO A 13 -61.02 -20.99 -51.68
C PRO A 13 -59.83 -21.94 -51.45
N SER A 14 -60.16 -23.12 -50.90
CA SER A 14 -59.62 -24.45 -51.22
C SER A 14 -58.18 -24.83 -50.85
N ALA A 15 -58.10 -25.73 -49.86
CA ALA A 15 -57.11 -26.82 -49.83
C ALA A 15 -57.31 -27.79 -51.02
N PRO A 16 -56.29 -28.57 -51.41
CA PRO A 16 -56.24 -29.95 -50.91
C PRO A 16 -54.83 -30.57 -50.69
N GLU A 17 -54.84 -31.62 -49.88
CA GLU A 17 -54.04 -32.87 -49.96
C GLU A 17 -52.53 -32.83 -49.67
N LEU A 18 -52.10 -33.39 -48.53
CA LEU A 18 -51.84 -34.81 -48.18
C LEU A 18 -50.35 -35.14 -48.34
N GLY A 19 -49.69 -35.31 -47.19
CA GLY A 19 -48.37 -35.92 -47.06
C GLY A 19 -48.27 -36.54 -45.67
N HIS A 20 -48.54 -37.84 -45.58
CA HIS A 20 -48.26 -38.68 -44.41
C HIS A 20 -46.75 -38.91 -44.31
N GLU A 21 -46.15 -38.61 -43.15
CA GLU A 21 -44.91 -39.26 -42.72
C GLU A 21 -45.00 -39.64 -41.24
N GLU A 22 -44.35 -40.76 -40.94
CA GLU A 22 -44.60 -41.70 -39.87
C GLU A 22 -44.10 -41.22 -38.49
N SER A 23 -44.83 -41.64 -37.46
CA SER A 23 -44.54 -41.40 -36.05
C SER A 23 -43.62 -42.50 -35.50
N GLU A 24 -42.31 -42.24 -35.40
CA GLU A 24 -41.42 -43.01 -34.53
C GLU A 24 -41.51 -42.50 -33.08
N ARG A 25 -41.83 -43.41 -32.16
CA ARG A 25 -41.81 -43.19 -30.71
C ARG A 25 -40.38 -43.30 -30.20
N GLU A 26 -39.80 -42.18 -29.76
CA GLU A 26 -38.54 -42.15 -29.03
C GLU A 26 -38.80 -41.80 -27.55
N GLU A 27 -38.27 -42.63 -26.64
CA GLU A 27 -38.33 -42.44 -25.18
C GLU A 27 -37.67 -41.11 -24.75
N PRO A 28 -38.15 -40.45 -23.69
CA PRO A 28 -37.54 -39.22 -23.22
C PRO A 28 -36.16 -39.49 -22.58
N PRO A 29 -35.11 -38.73 -22.94
CA PRO A 29 -33.80 -38.90 -22.34
C PRO A 29 -33.80 -38.43 -20.87
N ARG A 30 -33.19 -39.27 -20.01
CA ARG A 30 -32.90 -38.98 -18.60
C ARG A 30 -32.18 -37.63 -18.47
N ALA A 31 -32.71 -36.78 -17.57
CA ALA A 31 -32.10 -35.52 -17.19
C ALA A 31 -30.65 -35.73 -16.72
N PRO A 32 -29.67 -34.93 -17.20
CA PRO A 32 -28.31 -35.00 -16.69
C PRO A 32 -28.28 -34.54 -15.23
N ALA A 33 -27.62 -35.34 -14.39
CA ALA A 33 -27.36 -34.99 -13.00
C ALA A 33 -26.69 -33.62 -12.95
N ARG A 34 -27.32 -32.70 -12.20
CA ARG A 34 -26.88 -31.32 -11.98
C ARG A 34 -25.51 -31.38 -11.30
N ALA A 35 -24.44 -31.20 -12.06
CA ALA A 35 -23.11 -31.01 -11.52
C ALA A 35 -23.18 -29.86 -10.52
N ALA A 36 -22.84 -30.13 -9.26
CA ALA A 36 -22.73 -29.10 -8.25
C ALA A 36 -21.76 -28.05 -8.78
N ALA A 37 -22.26 -26.84 -9.01
CA ALA A 37 -21.44 -25.72 -9.43
C ALA A 37 -20.32 -25.57 -8.39
N ALA A 38 -19.07 -25.59 -8.86
CA ALA A 38 -17.93 -25.29 -8.02
C ALA A 38 -18.20 -23.98 -7.26
N PRO A 39 -17.91 -23.90 -5.96
CA PRO A 39 -18.11 -22.68 -5.20
C PRO A 39 -17.41 -21.53 -5.93
N ALA A 40 -18.15 -20.44 -6.14
CA ALA A 40 -17.60 -19.26 -6.78
C ALA A 40 -16.31 -18.85 -6.04
N PRO A 41 -15.22 -18.52 -6.76
CA PRO A 41 -14.00 -18.08 -6.12
C PRO A 41 -14.32 -16.89 -5.21
N PRO A 42 -13.68 -16.79 -4.04
CA PRO A 42 -13.87 -15.66 -3.15
C PRO A 42 -13.62 -14.35 -3.94
N PRO A 43 -14.35 -13.27 -3.64
CA PRO A 43 -14.16 -12.01 -4.32
C PRO A 43 -12.69 -11.57 -4.20
N PRO A 44 -12.10 -11.03 -5.29
CA PRO A 44 -10.71 -10.59 -5.26
C PRO A 44 -10.52 -9.56 -4.15
N LEU A 45 -9.35 -9.59 -3.51
CA LEU A 45 -9.02 -8.60 -2.50
C LEU A 45 -9.01 -7.20 -3.15
N PRO A 46 -9.46 -6.13 -2.46
CA PRO A 46 -9.61 -4.80 -3.06
C PRO A 46 -8.36 -4.27 -3.78
N TYR A 47 -7.15 -4.60 -3.29
CA TYR A 47 -5.91 -4.22 -3.96
C TYR A 47 -5.70 -4.93 -5.31
N GLN A 48 -6.22 -6.14 -5.49
CA GLN A 48 -6.10 -6.91 -6.74
C GLN A 48 -6.99 -6.34 -7.85
N GLU A 49 -8.15 -5.78 -7.49
CA GLU A 49 -8.98 -5.02 -8.43
C GLU A 49 -8.23 -3.77 -8.90
N MET A 50 -7.59 -3.06 -7.97
CA MET A 50 -6.81 -1.87 -8.28
C MET A 50 -5.62 -2.13 -9.20
N LEU A 51 -4.89 -3.24 -8.98
CA LEU A 51 -3.78 -3.65 -9.85
C LEU A 51 -4.22 -3.87 -11.31
N ARG A 52 -5.49 -4.20 -11.55
CA ARG A 52 -6.07 -4.41 -12.89
C ARG A 52 -6.73 -3.15 -13.46
N SER A 53 -6.75 -2.05 -12.72
CA SER A 53 -7.39 -0.82 -13.17
C SER A 53 -6.52 -0.09 -14.22
N THR A 54 -7.18 0.49 -15.23
CA THR A 54 -6.51 1.34 -16.24
C THR A 54 -5.91 2.61 -15.63
N ALA A 55 -6.36 2.99 -14.44
CA ALA A 55 -5.79 4.08 -13.68
C ALA A 55 -4.41 3.72 -13.10
N TYR A 56 -4.31 2.56 -12.47
CA TYR A 56 -3.05 2.05 -11.94
C TYR A 56 -2.03 1.81 -13.05
N GLU A 57 -2.45 1.23 -14.19
CA GLU A 57 -1.57 1.05 -15.35
C GLU A 57 -0.97 2.37 -15.86
N ARG A 58 -1.76 3.46 -15.89
CA ARG A 58 -1.25 4.79 -16.27
C ARG A 58 -0.25 5.34 -15.26
N MET A 59 -0.59 5.29 -13.96
CA MET A 59 0.32 5.75 -12.89
C MET A 59 1.66 5.00 -12.94
N ARG A 60 1.60 3.68 -13.15
CA ARG A 60 2.80 2.84 -13.29
C ARG A 60 3.62 3.16 -14.55
N ALA A 61 2.98 3.42 -15.68
CA ALA A 61 3.68 3.77 -16.91
C ALA A 61 4.41 5.12 -16.82
N GLU A 62 3.85 6.09 -16.09
CA GLU A 62 4.46 7.41 -15.91
C GLU A 62 5.60 7.42 -14.88
N HIS A 63 5.53 6.54 -13.86
CA HIS A 63 6.53 6.45 -12.80
C HIS A 63 6.92 5.00 -12.48
N PRO A 64 7.61 4.31 -13.40
CA PRO A 64 7.94 2.91 -13.22
C PRO A 64 8.77 2.66 -11.95
N GLU A 65 9.69 3.55 -11.57
CA GLU A 65 10.54 3.37 -10.38
C GLU A 65 9.75 3.31 -9.05
N GLU A 66 8.59 3.94 -8.99
CA GLU A 66 7.79 4.09 -7.77
C GLU A 66 6.68 3.04 -7.64
N PHE A 67 6.30 2.41 -8.75
CA PHE A 67 5.25 1.40 -8.82
C PHE A 67 5.75 0.03 -9.23
N ALA A 68 6.65 -0.05 -10.22
CA ALA A 68 7.29 -1.30 -10.61
C ALA A 68 8.32 -1.65 -9.53
N PRO A 69 8.21 -2.83 -8.91
CA PRO A 69 9.20 -3.25 -7.93
C PRO A 69 10.52 -3.58 -8.61
N VAL A 70 11.63 -3.32 -7.93
CA VAL A 70 12.96 -3.48 -8.51
C VAL A 70 13.51 -4.88 -8.22
N SER A 71 13.14 -5.47 -7.08
CA SER A 71 13.75 -6.74 -6.68
C SER A 71 13.02 -7.59 -5.64
N VAL A 72 12.06 -7.10 -4.84
CA VAL A 72 11.84 -7.81 -3.56
C VAL A 72 10.72 -8.83 -3.47
N PHE A 73 9.71 -8.88 -4.35
CA PHE A 73 8.64 -9.90 -4.24
C PHE A 73 8.44 -10.63 -5.56
N PHE A 74 7.82 -11.81 -5.49
CA PHE A 74 7.28 -12.43 -6.69
C PHE A 74 6.04 -11.63 -7.09
N THR A 75 6.18 -10.73 -8.05
CA THR A 75 5.07 -9.90 -8.50
C THR A 75 3.97 -10.76 -9.11
N HIS A 76 2.72 -10.41 -8.81
CA HIS A 76 1.56 -10.98 -9.49
C HIS A 76 1.43 -10.56 -10.96
N ASP A 77 2.25 -9.61 -11.43
CA ASP A 77 2.26 -9.19 -12.83
C ASP A 77 3.25 -10.02 -13.68
N PRO A 78 2.77 -10.82 -14.64
CA PRO A 78 3.63 -11.56 -15.56
C PRO A 78 4.40 -10.65 -16.52
N ARG A 79 4.02 -9.37 -16.67
CA ARG A 79 4.69 -8.39 -17.53
C ARG A 79 5.87 -7.67 -16.85
N SER A 80 6.08 -7.93 -15.56
CA SER A 80 7.12 -7.26 -14.79
C SER A 80 8.52 -7.69 -15.26
N ALA A 81 9.34 -6.74 -15.70
CA ALA A 81 10.72 -6.95 -16.17
C ALA A 81 11.73 -7.19 -15.04
N ILE A 82 11.28 -7.69 -13.89
CA ILE A 82 12.09 -7.86 -12.68
C ILE A 82 13.10 -8.97 -12.91
N ASP A 83 14.35 -8.69 -12.55
CA ASP A 83 15.37 -9.71 -12.36
C ASP A 83 15.02 -10.53 -11.11
N ARG A 84 14.16 -11.53 -11.30
CA ARG A 84 13.70 -12.43 -10.23
C ARG A 84 14.88 -13.16 -9.56
N ARG A 85 15.98 -13.39 -10.29
CA ARG A 85 17.18 -14.02 -9.75
C ARG A 85 17.87 -13.08 -8.75
N LYS A 86 18.03 -11.80 -9.11
CA LYS A 86 18.58 -10.79 -8.20
C LYS A 86 17.70 -10.64 -6.95
N GLY A 87 16.39 -10.59 -7.16
CA GLY A 87 15.42 -10.49 -6.07
C GLY A 87 15.44 -11.66 -5.09
N PHE A 88 15.43 -12.87 -5.62
CA PHE A 88 15.50 -14.09 -4.82
C PHE A 88 16.78 -14.17 -3.99
N ARG A 89 17.93 -13.77 -4.55
CA ARG A 89 19.22 -13.76 -3.83
C ARG A 89 19.19 -12.84 -2.61
N VAL A 90 18.56 -11.67 -2.73
CA VAL A 90 18.44 -10.71 -1.62
C VAL A 90 17.57 -11.30 -0.50
N LYS A 91 16.42 -11.92 -0.84
CA LYS A 91 15.58 -12.62 0.15
C LYS A 91 16.35 -13.72 0.85
N ALA A 92 17.01 -14.57 0.07
CA ALA A 92 17.75 -15.72 0.55
C ALA A 92 18.88 -15.32 1.50
N ALA A 93 19.64 -14.27 1.15
CA ALA A 93 20.72 -13.76 2.00
C ALA A 93 20.20 -13.27 3.35
N LEU A 94 19.10 -12.51 3.37
CA LEU A 94 18.52 -11.99 4.62
C LEU A 94 17.93 -13.08 5.51
N VAL A 95 17.24 -14.06 4.91
CA VAL A 95 16.71 -15.22 5.64
C VAL A 95 17.85 -16.09 6.17
N TYR A 96 18.89 -16.31 5.39
CA TYR A 96 20.05 -17.08 5.81
C TYR A 96 20.77 -16.42 6.99
N GLU A 97 21.00 -15.11 6.93
CA GLU A 97 21.61 -14.35 8.03
C GLU A 97 20.75 -14.43 9.30
N ALA A 98 19.42 -14.26 9.17
CA ALA A 98 18.51 -14.33 10.31
C ALA A 98 18.47 -15.71 10.97
N VAL A 99 18.50 -16.79 10.18
CA VAL A 99 18.42 -18.17 10.69
C VAL A 99 19.75 -18.65 11.25
N THR A 100 20.86 -18.31 10.60
CA THR A 100 22.18 -18.87 10.95
C THR A 100 23.04 -17.95 11.81
N GLY A 101 22.70 -16.66 11.89
CA GLY A 101 23.55 -15.63 12.49
C GLY A 101 24.80 -15.29 11.68
N HIS A 102 24.95 -15.86 10.47
CA HIS A 102 26.12 -15.67 9.63
C HIS A 102 25.74 -14.99 8.31
N HIS A 103 26.51 -13.97 7.94
CA HIS A 103 26.45 -13.42 6.59
C HIS A 103 27.07 -14.42 5.61
N SER A 104 26.41 -14.68 4.48
CA SER A 104 26.91 -15.58 3.46
C SER A 104 26.94 -14.89 2.10
N ASP A 105 28.15 -14.71 1.57
CA ASP A 105 28.36 -14.32 0.17
C ASP A 105 28.07 -15.51 -0.79
N ASP A 106 28.00 -16.74 -0.26
CA ASP A 106 27.61 -17.92 -1.02
C ASP A 106 26.09 -17.94 -1.20
N HIS A 107 25.66 -17.38 -2.34
CA HIS A 107 24.27 -17.38 -2.77
C HIS A 107 23.70 -18.79 -2.96
N THR A 108 24.53 -19.81 -3.22
CA THR A 108 24.04 -21.17 -3.44
C THR A 108 23.44 -21.73 -2.16
N ARG A 109 24.17 -21.61 -1.04
CA ARG A 109 23.71 -22.07 0.28
C ARG A 109 22.49 -21.31 0.76
N ALA A 110 22.52 -19.97 0.63
CA ALA A 110 21.39 -19.13 1.01
C ALA A 110 20.13 -19.49 0.21
N ASN A 111 20.26 -19.66 -1.12
CA ASN A 111 19.16 -20.04 -1.99
C ASN A 111 18.62 -21.42 -1.61
N SER A 112 19.49 -22.43 -1.48
CA SER A 112 19.09 -23.78 -1.09
C SER A 112 18.34 -23.81 0.25
N LEU A 113 18.78 -23.02 1.23
CA LEU A 113 18.08 -22.89 2.50
C LEU A 113 16.69 -22.29 2.34
N LEU A 114 16.56 -21.16 1.64
CA LEU A 114 15.26 -20.52 1.41
C LEU A 114 14.29 -21.46 0.67
N LEU A 115 14.78 -22.18 -0.34
CA LEU A 115 14.00 -23.18 -1.07
C LEU A 115 13.53 -24.32 -0.15
N ALA A 116 14.42 -24.84 0.71
CA ALA A 116 14.08 -25.92 1.63
C ALA A 116 13.04 -25.45 2.66
N LEU A 117 13.23 -24.27 3.24
CA LEU A 117 12.27 -23.65 4.16
C LEU A 117 10.91 -23.42 3.51
N ALA A 118 10.88 -22.94 2.27
CA ALA A 118 9.64 -22.71 1.55
C ALA A 118 8.86 -24.00 1.30
N LYS A 119 9.54 -25.07 0.89
CA LYS A 119 8.91 -26.40 0.71
C LYS A 119 8.34 -26.93 2.01
N GLU A 120 9.11 -26.84 3.09
CA GLU A 120 8.70 -27.33 4.40
C GLU A 120 7.55 -26.52 5.00
N CYS A 121 7.62 -25.19 4.94
CA CYS A 121 6.52 -24.32 5.37
C CYS A 121 5.26 -24.58 4.55
N HIS A 122 5.37 -24.65 3.22
CA HIS A 122 4.23 -24.91 2.35
C HIS A 122 3.56 -26.26 2.65
N SER A 123 4.34 -27.32 2.86
CA SER A 123 3.84 -28.63 3.28
C SER A 123 3.05 -28.55 4.59
N ARG A 124 3.60 -27.88 5.60
CA ARG A 124 2.95 -27.70 6.92
C ARG A 124 1.68 -26.86 6.85
N ILE A 125 1.66 -25.79 6.05
CA ILE A 125 0.48 -24.94 5.89
C ILE A 125 -0.64 -25.70 5.14
N ILE A 126 -0.31 -26.62 4.24
CA ILE A 126 -1.32 -27.53 3.61
C ILE A 126 -1.85 -28.54 4.62
N GLN A 127 -0.98 -29.11 5.44
CA GLN A 127 -1.32 -30.18 6.38
C GLN A 127 -1.99 -29.67 7.67
N ALA A 128 -1.87 -28.38 7.98
CA ALA A 128 -2.56 -27.76 9.10
C ALA A 128 -4.08 -27.90 8.88
N PRO A 129 -4.82 -28.56 9.79
CA PRO A 129 -6.26 -28.66 9.65
C PRO A 129 -6.84 -27.25 9.66
N THR A 130 -7.46 -26.85 8.55
CA THR A 130 -8.39 -25.72 8.53
C THR A 130 -9.41 -25.99 9.64
N GLY A 131 -9.53 -25.09 10.61
CA GLY A 131 -10.30 -25.26 11.84
C GLY A 131 -11.82 -25.34 11.66
N ASP A 132 -12.29 -26.22 10.78
CA ASP A 132 -13.70 -26.57 10.53
C ASP A 132 -13.85 -28.10 10.45
N ALA A 133 -13.46 -28.82 11.51
CA ALA A 133 -13.88 -30.21 11.73
C ALA A 133 -13.62 -30.67 13.18
N ALA A 134 -14.11 -29.92 14.16
CA ALA A 134 -14.31 -30.45 15.50
C ALA A 134 -15.76 -30.93 15.64
N ALA A 135 -16.09 -32.09 15.04
CA ALA A 135 -17.19 -32.97 15.46
C ALA A 135 -17.35 -34.17 14.52
N THR A 136 -16.65 -35.28 14.79
CA THR A 136 -17.31 -36.58 14.99
C THR A 136 -16.30 -37.57 15.57
N ALA A 137 -16.70 -38.16 16.68
CA ALA A 137 -15.97 -39.15 17.43
C ALA A 137 -16.00 -40.53 16.75
N GLY A 138 -14.97 -41.33 17.04
CA GLY A 138 -15.11 -42.75 17.34
C GLY A 138 -14.94 -43.72 16.16
N GLY A 139 -13.86 -44.49 16.18
CA GLY A 139 -13.69 -45.66 15.34
C GLY A 139 -12.35 -46.34 15.55
N ALA A 140 -12.33 -47.35 16.41
CA ALA A 140 -11.20 -48.25 16.63
C ALA A 140 -11.11 -49.33 15.53
N GLY A 141 -9.90 -49.89 15.36
CA GLY A 141 -9.58 -51.07 14.54
C GLY A 141 -8.98 -50.69 13.17
N ASP A 142 -8.02 -51.39 12.59
CA ASP A 142 -7.30 -52.62 12.94
C ASP A 142 -6.06 -52.67 12.02
N ALA A 143 -5.09 -53.49 12.38
CA ALA A 143 -3.81 -53.69 11.74
C ALA A 143 -3.89 -54.20 10.29
N SER A 144 -2.93 -53.79 9.45
CA SER A 144 -2.31 -54.74 8.53
C SER A 144 -0.84 -54.38 8.27
N LYS A 145 -0.03 -55.43 8.33
CA LYS A 145 1.40 -55.48 8.00
C LYS A 145 1.58 -55.45 6.48
N SER A 146 2.65 -54.83 6.03
CA SER A 146 3.43 -55.35 4.91
C SER A 146 4.89 -54.93 5.07
N GLU A 147 5.69 -55.89 5.51
CA GLU A 147 7.14 -55.92 5.35
C GLU A 147 7.44 -56.10 3.85
N ASP A 148 8.38 -55.32 3.32
CA ASP A 148 9.35 -55.91 2.39
C ASP A 148 10.70 -55.20 2.56
N ALA A 149 11.71 -56.02 2.83
CA ALA A 149 13.12 -55.66 2.91
C ALA A 149 13.66 -55.50 1.46
N LEU A 150 14.82 -54.97 1.11
CA LEU A 150 16.19 -55.03 1.62
C LEU A 150 16.96 -54.23 0.52
N GLN A 151 17.89 -53.30 0.75
CA GLN A 151 19.32 -53.57 0.88
C GLN A 151 20.08 -52.23 0.90
N THR A 152 20.83 -52.01 1.96
CA THR A 152 22.02 -51.15 2.02
C THR A 152 23.22 -51.81 1.32
N PRO A 153 24.14 -51.02 0.74
CA PRO A 153 25.55 -51.39 0.73
C PRO A 153 26.42 -50.43 1.55
N ARG A 154 27.37 -51.02 2.27
CA ARG A 154 28.50 -50.39 2.98
C ARG A 154 29.51 -49.75 2.01
N PRO A 155 30.35 -48.81 2.48
CA PRO A 155 31.45 -48.25 1.69
C PRO A 155 32.74 -49.07 1.89
N ASP A 156 33.41 -49.40 0.80
CA ASP A 156 34.81 -49.80 0.80
C ASP A 156 35.64 -48.75 0.05
N ASN A 157 36.76 -48.38 0.66
CA ASN A 157 37.78 -47.47 0.14
C ASN A 157 38.54 -48.10 -1.03
N GLN A 158 38.75 -47.35 -2.11
CA GLN A 158 39.99 -47.47 -2.87
C GLN A 158 40.34 -46.18 -3.61
N GLU A 159 41.50 -45.62 -3.27
CA GLU A 159 42.23 -44.59 -4.01
C GLU A 159 42.63 -45.12 -5.38
N THR A 160 42.45 -44.29 -6.42
CA THR A 160 43.41 -44.16 -7.53
C THR A 160 43.29 -42.76 -8.13
N ASP A 161 44.43 -42.07 -8.17
CA ASP A 161 44.70 -40.87 -8.97
C ASP A 161 44.46 -41.15 -10.46
N ASP A 162 43.68 -40.30 -11.15
CA ASP A 162 44.10 -39.80 -12.48
C ASP A 162 43.37 -38.52 -12.90
N LYS A 163 44.09 -37.73 -13.70
CA LYS A 163 43.86 -36.36 -14.10
C LYS A 163 42.67 -36.17 -15.04
N GLY A 164 41.96 -35.05 -14.83
CA GLY A 164 41.52 -34.20 -15.93
C GLY A 164 40.15 -34.51 -16.56
N LYS A 165 39.11 -33.90 -16.01
CA LYS A 165 38.09 -33.13 -16.76
C LYS A 165 37.11 -32.52 -15.76
N SER A 166 37.14 -31.19 -15.64
CA SER A 166 36.14 -30.45 -14.91
C SER A 166 34.80 -30.61 -15.64
N ASN A 167 33.98 -31.53 -15.17
CA ASN A 167 32.57 -31.52 -15.51
C ASN A 167 31.94 -30.36 -14.74
N ASN A 168 31.77 -29.23 -15.43
CA ASN A 168 30.75 -28.25 -15.11
C ASN A 168 29.41 -28.99 -15.06
N ALA A 169 28.99 -29.40 -13.88
CA ALA A 169 27.58 -29.62 -13.61
C ALA A 169 26.92 -28.23 -13.75
N PRO A 170 25.89 -28.08 -14.59
CA PRO A 170 25.19 -26.81 -14.67
C PRO A 170 24.58 -26.55 -13.30
N ALA A 171 24.93 -25.41 -12.71
CA ALA A 171 24.24 -24.89 -11.54
C ALA A 171 22.74 -24.97 -11.85
N ALA A 172 22.00 -25.76 -11.06
CA ALA A 172 20.57 -25.95 -11.22
C ALA A 172 19.94 -24.56 -11.42
N GLU A 173 19.43 -24.31 -12.62
CA GLU A 173 18.79 -23.04 -12.90
C GLU A 173 17.61 -22.90 -11.95
N LEU A 174 17.69 -21.93 -11.05
CA LEU A 174 16.54 -21.43 -10.31
C LEU A 174 15.61 -20.77 -11.33
N THR A 175 14.79 -21.57 -12.00
CA THR A 175 13.66 -21.12 -12.78
C THR A 175 12.41 -21.31 -11.93
N ASP A 176 11.64 -20.24 -11.71
CA ASP A 176 10.31 -20.29 -11.08
C ASP A 176 9.29 -21.14 -11.87
N GLU A 177 9.72 -21.80 -12.95
CA GLU A 177 8.89 -22.44 -13.97
C GLU A 177 8.13 -23.68 -13.47
N GLY A 178 8.31 -24.07 -12.20
CA GLY A 178 7.55 -25.14 -11.55
C GLY A 178 6.80 -24.72 -10.28
N TRP A 179 6.81 -23.45 -9.89
CA TRP A 179 6.22 -22.99 -8.63
C TRP A 179 4.82 -22.44 -8.80
N ASP A 180 3.90 -22.94 -7.98
CA ASP A 180 2.56 -22.37 -7.91
C ASP A 180 2.56 -21.00 -7.21
N GLU A 181 1.49 -20.23 -7.39
CA GLU A 181 1.36 -18.90 -6.79
C GLU A 181 1.39 -18.93 -5.25
N ARG A 182 0.99 -20.04 -4.62
CA ARG A 182 0.99 -20.17 -3.16
C ARG A 182 2.41 -20.40 -2.64
N GLN A 183 3.23 -21.19 -3.33
CA GLN A 183 4.65 -21.39 -3.02
C GLN A 183 5.42 -20.08 -3.11
N LYS A 184 5.16 -19.27 -4.15
CA LYS A 184 5.74 -17.93 -4.27
C LYS A 184 5.37 -17.03 -3.09
N ARG A 185 4.09 -17.02 -2.70
CA ARG A 185 3.63 -16.27 -1.51
C ARG A 185 4.26 -16.77 -0.21
N VAL A 186 4.49 -18.07 -0.05
CA VAL A 186 5.20 -18.63 1.12
C VAL A 186 6.64 -18.13 1.17
N VAL A 187 7.35 -18.09 0.05
CA VAL A 187 8.73 -17.56 0.01
C VAL A 187 8.77 -16.08 0.40
N ASP A 188 7.85 -15.29 -0.15
CA ASP A 188 7.71 -13.87 0.17
C ASP A 188 7.30 -13.65 1.63
N GLY A 189 6.44 -14.52 2.16
CA GLY A 189 6.06 -14.54 3.57
C GLY A 189 7.24 -14.87 4.47
N ILE A 190 8.07 -15.87 4.14
CA ILE A 190 9.30 -16.20 4.88
C ILE A 190 10.25 -15.00 4.86
N PHE A 191 10.44 -14.38 3.70
CA PHE A 191 11.28 -13.19 3.59
C PHE A 191 10.83 -12.06 4.54
N LEU A 192 9.53 -11.78 4.60
CA LEU A 192 8.98 -10.75 5.49
C LEU A 192 9.07 -11.14 6.97
N VAL A 193 8.62 -12.34 7.32
CA VAL A 193 8.48 -12.84 8.70
C VAL A 193 9.83 -13.14 9.35
N VAL A 194 10.77 -13.72 8.61
CA VAL A 194 12.09 -14.11 9.12
C VAL A 194 13.15 -13.05 8.86
N GLY A 195 13.10 -12.39 7.70
CA GLY A 195 14.13 -11.44 7.27
C GLY A 195 13.80 -10.00 7.64
N PHE A 196 12.85 -9.41 6.93
CA PHE A 196 12.67 -7.95 6.92
C PHE A 196 12.03 -7.38 8.19
N LEU A 197 10.87 -7.91 8.63
CA LEU A 197 10.14 -7.36 9.78
C LEU A 197 10.92 -7.47 11.10
N PRO A 198 11.59 -8.60 11.42
CA PRO A 198 12.55 -8.68 12.52
C PRO A 198 13.62 -7.58 12.50
N LYS A 199 14.32 -7.40 11.37
CA LYS A 199 15.38 -6.40 11.22
C LYS A 199 14.83 -4.97 11.37
N LEU A 200 13.63 -4.70 10.86
CA LEU A 200 12.96 -3.41 11.04
C LEU A 200 12.70 -3.13 12.52
N ASN A 201 12.10 -4.07 13.24
CA ASN A 201 11.83 -3.90 14.67
C ASN A 201 13.12 -3.72 15.48
N GLU A 202 14.17 -4.46 15.15
CA GLU A 202 15.48 -4.33 15.77
C GLU A 202 16.08 -2.93 15.50
N ALA A 203 16.03 -2.43 14.27
CA ALA A 203 16.51 -1.09 13.92
C ALA A 203 15.72 0.00 14.64
N ILE A 204 14.39 -0.15 14.75
CA ILE A 204 13.51 0.76 15.50
C ILE A 204 13.86 0.74 16.99
N ALA A 205 14.17 -0.42 17.56
CA ALA A 205 14.58 -0.54 18.95
C ALA A 205 15.95 0.13 19.20
N LYS A 206 16.94 -0.12 18.34
CA LYS A 206 18.30 0.42 18.44
C LYS A 206 18.36 1.94 18.27
N SER A 207 17.53 2.50 17.40
CA SER A 207 17.45 3.95 17.16
C SER A 207 16.66 4.72 18.23
N GLY A 208 16.12 4.04 19.25
CA GLY A 208 15.25 4.68 20.24
C GLY A 208 13.93 5.19 19.66
N GLY A 209 13.50 4.67 18.51
CA GLY A 209 12.33 5.16 17.78
C GLY A 209 12.58 6.47 17.03
N ASP A 210 13.82 6.76 16.64
CA ASP A 210 14.15 7.81 15.69
C ASP A 210 14.16 7.26 14.26
N ARG A 211 13.35 7.84 13.36
CA ARG A 211 13.24 7.35 11.98
C ARG A 211 14.53 7.57 11.19
N ASP A 212 15.24 8.67 11.42
CA ASP A 212 16.49 8.94 10.71
C ASP A 212 17.55 7.89 11.07
N GLY A 213 17.66 7.50 12.34
CA GLY A 213 18.51 6.37 12.76
C GLY A 213 18.14 5.02 12.13
N VAL A 214 16.85 4.73 11.94
CA VAL A 214 16.40 3.54 11.20
C VAL A 214 16.82 3.61 9.74
N ASP A 215 16.63 4.77 9.10
CA ASP A 215 17.00 5.00 7.70
C ASP A 215 18.50 4.82 7.48
N GLU A 216 19.34 5.37 8.35
CA GLU A 216 20.79 5.19 8.27
C GLU A 216 21.21 3.73 8.45
N THR A 217 20.51 2.98 9.31
CA THR A 217 20.73 1.53 9.46
C THR A 217 20.49 0.80 8.13
N PHE A 218 19.36 1.02 7.47
CA PHE A 218 19.06 0.37 6.19
C PHE A 218 19.92 0.87 5.03
N LYS A 219 20.30 2.15 5.00
CA LYS A 219 21.23 2.69 3.99
C LYS A 219 22.61 2.06 4.11
N SER A 220 23.14 1.94 5.34
CA SER A 220 24.46 1.34 5.59
C SER A 220 24.53 -0.14 5.19
N GLN A 221 23.39 -0.83 5.22
CA GLN A 221 23.25 -2.23 4.80
C GLN A 221 22.83 -2.39 3.33
N HIS A 222 22.80 -1.30 2.55
CA HIS A 222 22.34 -1.28 1.16
C HIS A 222 20.91 -1.80 0.95
N MET A 223 20.06 -1.78 1.98
CA MET A 223 18.68 -2.30 1.96
C MET A 223 17.63 -1.27 1.53
N HIS A 224 18.04 -0.12 1.00
CA HIS A 224 17.13 0.95 0.58
C HIS A 224 16.08 0.51 -0.46
N ASP A 225 16.47 -0.30 -1.45
CA ASP A 225 15.55 -0.85 -2.47
C ASP A 225 14.50 -1.78 -1.84
N ILE A 226 14.89 -2.54 -0.81
CA ILE A 226 13.96 -3.39 -0.07
C ILE A 226 12.92 -2.55 0.64
N VAL A 227 13.41 -1.51 1.30
CA VAL A 227 12.56 -0.60 2.05
C VAL A 227 11.54 0.07 1.12
N THR A 228 11.93 0.52 -0.07
CA THR A 228 10.97 1.14 -1.00
C THR A 228 10.05 0.12 -1.69
N ASP A 229 10.52 -1.11 -1.92
CA ASP A 229 9.73 -2.14 -2.61
C ASP A 229 8.61 -2.73 -1.73
N VAL A 230 8.82 -2.92 -0.43
CA VAL A 230 7.83 -3.59 0.46
C VAL A 230 6.49 -2.87 0.53
N VAL A 231 6.45 -1.55 0.33
CA VAL A 231 5.21 -0.75 0.38
C VAL A 231 4.49 -0.65 -0.97
N LYS A 232 5.08 -1.18 -2.06
CA LYS A 232 4.48 -1.13 -3.39
C LYS A 232 3.24 -2.01 -3.47
N LEU A 233 2.21 -1.55 -4.18
CA LEU A 233 0.92 -2.24 -4.31
C LEU A 233 1.06 -3.65 -4.91
N GLU A 234 1.99 -3.83 -5.85
CA GLU A 234 2.30 -5.12 -6.50
C GLU A 234 2.98 -6.15 -5.56
N ASN A 235 3.54 -5.68 -4.44
CA ASN A 235 4.32 -6.48 -3.50
C ASN A 235 3.54 -6.80 -2.21
N GLN A 236 2.23 -6.58 -2.21
CA GLN A 236 1.41 -6.80 -1.03
C GLN A 236 0.99 -8.26 -0.87
N LEU A 237 1.23 -8.80 0.32
CA LEU A 237 0.70 -10.08 0.77
C LEU A 237 -0.42 -9.87 1.79
N PRO A 238 -1.46 -10.73 1.79
CA PRO A 238 -2.38 -10.83 2.91
C PRO A 238 -1.65 -11.13 4.21
N LEU A 239 -2.09 -10.53 5.32
CA LEU A 239 -1.56 -10.79 6.65
C LEU A 239 -1.74 -12.27 7.03
N ARG A 240 -2.79 -12.93 6.52
CA ARG A 240 -3.00 -14.37 6.69
C ARG A 240 -1.82 -15.19 6.19
N ASP A 241 -1.25 -14.86 5.03
CA ASP A 241 -0.06 -15.57 4.51
C ASP A 241 1.15 -15.37 5.43
N LEU A 242 1.29 -14.17 6.04
CA LEU A 242 2.36 -13.91 7.02
C LEU A 242 2.14 -14.65 8.34
N LEU A 243 0.91 -14.70 8.83
CA LEU A 243 0.52 -15.44 10.04
C LEU A 243 0.71 -16.96 9.85
N ASP A 244 0.28 -17.50 8.72
CA ASP A 244 0.44 -18.91 8.37
C ASP A 244 1.93 -19.30 8.36
N VAL A 245 2.80 -18.47 7.76
CA VAL A 245 4.26 -18.67 7.79
C VAL A 245 4.80 -18.56 9.22
N ALA A 246 4.44 -17.51 9.96
CA ALA A 246 4.91 -17.31 11.33
C ALA A 246 4.52 -18.46 12.26
N GLY A 247 3.37 -19.10 12.03
CA GLY A 247 2.90 -20.25 12.79
C GLY A 247 3.69 -21.55 12.56
N VAL A 248 4.41 -21.68 11.43
CA VAL A 248 5.10 -22.93 11.06
C VAL A 248 6.62 -22.81 10.91
N VAL A 249 7.14 -21.59 10.73
CA VAL A 249 8.53 -21.38 10.28
C VAL A 249 9.58 -21.85 11.29
N GLU A 250 9.33 -21.71 12.59
CA GLU A 250 10.28 -22.19 13.61
C GLU A 250 10.44 -23.73 13.56
N ALA A 251 9.34 -24.45 13.34
CA ALA A 251 9.37 -25.90 13.17
C ALA A 251 10.04 -26.28 11.85
N ALA A 252 9.80 -25.53 10.79
CA ALA A 252 10.45 -25.74 9.49
C ALA A 252 11.97 -25.50 9.56
N VAL A 253 12.43 -24.48 10.28
CA VAL A 253 13.87 -24.22 10.49
C VAL A 253 14.53 -25.37 11.25
N ARG A 254 13.88 -25.89 12.29
CA ARG A 254 14.40 -27.02 13.08
C ARG A 254 14.60 -28.28 12.24
N GLU A 255 13.71 -28.54 11.29
CA GLU A 255 13.78 -29.70 10.41
C GLU A 255 14.83 -29.52 9.30
N THR A 256 14.91 -28.32 8.72
CA THR A 256 15.72 -28.06 7.53
C THR A 256 17.19 -27.76 7.84
N VAL A 257 17.50 -27.23 9.03
CA VAL A 257 18.85 -26.82 9.41
C VAL A 257 19.38 -27.72 10.52
N ALA A 258 20.17 -28.72 10.13
CA ALA A 258 20.85 -29.61 11.08
C ALA A 258 21.75 -28.79 12.02
N GLY A 259 21.46 -28.84 13.32
CA GLY A 259 22.23 -28.10 14.33
C GLY A 259 21.95 -26.60 14.37
N ALA A 260 20.94 -26.08 13.66
CA ALA A 260 20.33 -24.83 14.09
C ALA A 260 19.83 -25.06 15.52
N GLY A 261 20.27 -24.23 16.46
CA GLY A 261 19.76 -24.30 17.84
C GLY A 261 18.26 -24.02 17.91
N GLU A 262 17.77 -23.55 19.05
CA GLU A 262 16.41 -23.03 19.15
C GLU A 262 16.28 -21.70 18.38
N TYR A 263 16.24 -21.74 17.04
CA TYR A 263 15.79 -20.59 16.26
C TYR A 263 14.37 -20.25 16.71
N LYS A 264 14.18 -18.99 17.10
CA LYS A 264 12.90 -18.43 17.54
C LYS A 264 12.72 -17.08 16.87
N LEU A 265 11.49 -16.81 16.43
CA LEU A 265 11.13 -15.47 15.99
C LEU A 265 11.30 -14.51 17.18
N PRO A 266 11.74 -13.26 16.92
CA PRO A 266 11.94 -12.28 17.99
C PRO A 266 10.62 -11.71 18.54
N TYR A 267 9.48 -12.26 18.12
CA TYR A 267 8.15 -11.89 18.56
C TYR A 267 7.26 -13.13 18.63
N ALA A 268 6.31 -13.12 19.55
CA ALA A 268 5.29 -14.15 19.67
C ALA A 268 4.08 -13.82 18.77
N MET A 269 3.25 -14.81 18.45
CA MET A 269 2.15 -14.64 17.50
C MET A 269 1.06 -13.67 17.96
N ASP A 270 0.78 -13.65 19.26
CA ASP A 270 -0.09 -12.69 19.92
C ASP A 270 0.45 -11.24 19.84
N SER A 271 1.76 -11.07 19.71
CA SER A 271 2.43 -9.78 19.53
C SER A 271 2.60 -9.34 18.08
N PHE A 272 2.13 -10.12 17.09
CA PHE A 272 2.29 -9.75 15.66
C PHE A 272 1.65 -8.40 15.32
N GLY A 273 0.60 -8.00 16.03
CA GLY A 273 0.00 -6.66 15.91
C GLY A 273 0.96 -5.50 16.26
N ASP A 274 1.96 -5.74 17.11
CA ASP A 274 3.00 -4.75 17.42
C ASP A 274 4.02 -4.65 16.28
N VAL A 275 4.33 -5.77 15.61
CA VAL A 275 5.17 -5.80 14.40
C VAL A 275 4.53 -4.98 13.28
N VAL A 276 3.23 -5.17 13.04
CA VAL A 276 2.47 -4.41 12.05
C VAL A 276 2.41 -2.92 12.42
N ARG A 277 2.25 -2.59 13.71
CA ARG A 277 2.27 -1.19 14.17
C ARG A 277 3.62 -0.54 13.88
N ASP A 278 4.73 -1.22 14.18
CA ASP A 278 6.07 -0.67 14.00
C ASP A 278 6.39 -0.49 12.51
N PHE A 279 5.92 -1.41 11.65
CA PHE A 279 5.88 -1.20 10.19
C PHE A 279 5.10 0.07 9.80
N CYS A 280 3.85 0.20 10.27
CA CYS A 280 3.02 1.37 9.94
C CYS A 280 3.64 2.68 10.43
N TRP A 281 4.26 2.66 11.62
CA TRP A 281 4.95 3.82 12.18
C TRP A 281 6.15 4.20 11.32
N TYR A 282 6.95 3.26 10.84
CA TYR A 282 8.12 3.56 10.03
C TYR A 282 7.73 4.12 8.64
N TYR A 283 6.73 3.52 8.01
CA TYR A 283 6.30 3.89 6.66
C TYR A 283 5.31 5.07 6.62
N SER A 284 4.74 5.51 7.74
CA SER A 284 3.76 6.61 7.72
C SER A 284 4.37 7.90 7.14
N PRO A 285 3.71 8.56 6.16
CA PRO A 285 4.13 9.87 5.68
C PRO A 285 4.00 10.94 6.77
N PHE A 286 3.31 10.66 7.88
CA PHE A 286 3.10 11.59 8.97
C PHE A 286 3.94 11.22 10.19
N SER A 287 4.52 12.23 10.82
CA SER A 287 5.21 12.09 12.10
C SER A 287 4.17 11.85 13.19
N SER A 288 4.46 10.88 14.06
CA SER A 288 3.67 10.62 15.25
C SER A 288 4.55 10.39 16.46
N SER A 289 4.09 10.85 17.62
CA SER A 289 4.73 10.46 18.87
C SER A 289 4.43 8.98 19.11
N ARG A 290 5.46 8.15 19.34
CA ARG A 290 5.30 6.71 19.64
C ARG A 290 4.41 6.43 20.87
N LYS A 291 4.18 7.45 21.71
CA LYS A 291 3.44 7.36 22.98
C LYS A 291 1.90 7.33 22.84
N ALA A 292 1.32 7.26 21.64
CA ALA A 292 -0.12 7.45 21.48
C ALA A 292 -0.85 6.29 20.78
N ALA A 293 -1.89 5.82 21.46
CA ALA A 293 -2.95 4.87 21.08
C ALA A 293 -2.62 3.37 21.12
N ALA A 294 -3.60 2.59 21.61
CA ALA A 294 -3.59 1.14 21.51
C ALA A 294 -3.47 0.74 20.03
N SER A 295 -2.59 -0.22 19.73
CA SER A 295 -2.44 -0.74 18.38
C SER A 295 -3.81 -1.23 17.88
N PRO A 296 -4.35 -0.71 16.76
CA PRO A 296 -5.57 -1.23 16.18
C PRO A 296 -5.39 -2.66 15.64
N PHE A 297 -4.16 -3.18 15.67
CA PHE A 297 -3.77 -4.46 15.10
C PHE A 297 -3.62 -5.58 16.16
N LYS A 298 -3.98 -5.33 17.43
CA LYS A 298 -3.83 -6.34 18.51
C LYS A 298 -4.57 -7.65 18.24
N SER A 299 -5.68 -7.62 17.51
CA SER A 299 -6.50 -8.80 17.20
C SER A 299 -6.20 -9.41 15.82
N VAL A 300 -5.12 -9.01 15.13
CA VAL A 300 -4.83 -9.48 13.76
C VAL A 300 -4.80 -11.00 13.64
N ALA A 301 -4.30 -11.72 14.65
CA ALA A 301 -4.23 -13.18 14.63
C ALA A 301 -5.59 -13.87 14.86
N ALA A 302 -6.59 -13.17 15.42
CA ALA A 302 -7.89 -13.72 15.81
C ALA A 302 -9.06 -13.20 14.96
N ASP A 303 -8.84 -12.18 14.12
CA ASP A 303 -9.86 -11.54 13.30
C ASP A 303 -9.59 -11.83 11.83
N ASP A 304 -10.39 -12.70 11.21
CA ASP A 304 -10.24 -13.09 9.80
C ASP A 304 -10.36 -11.90 8.84
N ALA A 305 -11.17 -10.89 9.17
CA ALA A 305 -11.31 -9.70 8.34
C ALA A 305 -10.05 -8.82 8.40
N MET A 306 -9.36 -8.79 9.54
CA MET A 306 -8.04 -8.17 9.65
C MET A 306 -6.95 -9.01 8.99
N ALA A 307 -6.99 -10.34 9.12
CA ALA A 307 -6.04 -11.23 8.49
C ALA A 307 -6.10 -11.19 6.94
N ALA A 308 -7.26 -10.87 6.36
CA ALA A 308 -7.41 -10.68 4.92
C ALA A 308 -6.76 -9.38 4.37
N ARG A 309 -6.40 -8.43 5.25
CA ARG A 309 -5.77 -7.16 4.85
C ARG A 309 -4.30 -7.34 4.50
N THR A 310 -3.70 -6.35 3.86
CA THR A 310 -2.26 -6.28 3.58
C THR A 310 -1.53 -5.31 4.52
N LEU A 311 -0.20 -5.26 4.46
CA LEU A 311 0.59 -4.27 5.20
C LEU A 311 0.28 -2.83 4.74
N LEU A 312 0.05 -2.61 3.44
CA LEU A 312 -0.37 -1.31 2.90
C LEU A 312 -1.78 -0.92 3.39
N ASP A 313 -2.71 -1.87 3.52
CA ASP A 313 -4.02 -1.60 4.13
C ASP A 313 -3.87 -1.17 5.59
N CYS A 314 -2.98 -1.82 6.35
CA CYS A 314 -2.70 -1.44 7.73
C CYS A 314 -2.07 -0.04 7.82
N LEU A 315 -1.15 0.27 6.91
CA LEU A 315 -0.57 1.60 6.81
C LEU A 315 -1.65 2.66 6.55
N HIS A 316 -2.55 2.41 5.59
CA HIS A 316 -3.69 3.29 5.31
C HIS A 316 -4.58 3.49 6.55
N MET A 317 -4.97 2.41 7.23
CA MET A 317 -5.74 2.49 8.47
C MET A 317 -5.04 3.32 9.55
N SER A 318 -3.71 3.25 9.64
CA SER A 318 -2.94 3.97 10.65
C SER A 318 -2.95 5.49 10.43
N VAL A 319 -3.05 5.93 9.18
CA VAL A 319 -3.02 7.34 8.79
C VAL A 319 -4.40 7.96 8.61
N VAL A 320 -5.46 7.14 8.63
CA VAL A 320 -6.84 7.60 8.49
C VAL A 320 -7.54 7.55 9.85
N LYS A 321 -8.39 8.55 10.10
CA LYS A 321 -9.24 8.55 11.29
C LYS A 321 -10.29 7.44 11.16
N PRO A 322 -10.42 6.52 12.14
CA PRO A 322 -11.51 5.56 12.10
C PRO A 322 -12.85 6.31 12.07
N PRO A 323 -13.83 5.82 11.30
CA PRO A 323 -15.14 6.43 11.27
C PRO A 323 -15.72 6.44 12.69
N PRO A 324 -16.41 7.52 13.11
CA PRO A 324 -17.10 7.51 14.39
C PRO A 324 -18.11 6.34 14.41
N PRO A 325 -18.33 5.70 15.56
CA PRO A 325 -19.39 4.70 15.67
C PRO A 325 -20.72 5.32 15.22
N PRO A 326 -21.65 4.53 14.65
CA PRO A 326 -22.92 5.04 14.15
C PRO A 326 -23.72 5.66 15.31
N GLN A 327 -23.55 6.95 15.51
CA GLN A 327 -24.44 7.77 16.33
C GLN A 327 -25.61 8.13 15.43
N GLY A 328 -26.82 7.87 15.95
CA GLY A 328 -28.08 8.05 15.24
C GLY A 328 -28.14 9.38 14.49
N ALA A 329 -28.71 9.31 13.28
CA ALA A 329 -28.90 10.42 12.36
C ALA A 329 -29.32 11.71 13.09
N GLY A 330 -28.37 12.64 13.24
CA GLY A 330 -28.58 13.88 13.95
C GLY A 330 -27.62 14.94 13.46
N ALA A 331 -28.18 16.02 12.90
CA ALA A 331 -27.54 17.25 12.43
C ALA A 331 -26.86 17.19 11.05
N SER A 332 -27.70 17.16 10.01
CA SER A 332 -27.44 17.79 8.71
C SER A 332 -27.28 19.31 8.88
N GLY A 333 -26.08 19.73 9.27
CA GLY A 333 -25.71 21.13 9.38
C GLY A 333 -25.09 21.68 8.10
N GLY A 334 -25.87 22.46 7.34
CA GLY A 334 -25.41 23.55 6.47
C GLY A 334 -24.79 23.16 5.13
N GLY A 335 -25.44 23.59 4.04
CA GLY A 335 -25.00 23.40 2.66
C GLY A 335 -23.57 23.85 2.40
N ALA A 336 -22.65 22.89 2.35
CA ALA A 336 -21.42 23.02 1.59
C ALA A 336 -21.75 22.50 0.18
N THR A 337 -21.62 23.38 -0.82
CA THR A 337 -21.61 22.96 -2.21
C THR A 337 -20.62 21.80 -2.36
N GLY A 338 -20.98 20.75 -3.09
CA GLY A 338 -20.17 19.52 -3.22
C GLY A 338 -18.82 19.70 -3.92
N ARG A 339 -18.23 20.90 -3.91
CA ARG A 339 -16.90 21.20 -4.43
C ARG A 339 -15.92 21.31 -3.25
N PRO A 340 -14.78 20.60 -3.29
CA PRO A 340 -13.76 20.74 -2.26
C PRO A 340 -13.29 22.19 -2.20
N SER A 341 -13.15 22.70 -0.98
CA SER A 341 -12.68 24.05 -0.72
C SER A 341 -11.19 24.13 -0.91
N ARG A 342 -10.71 25.14 -1.64
CA ARG A 342 -9.27 25.36 -1.84
C ARG A 342 -8.63 26.04 -0.63
N MET A 343 -7.51 25.51 -0.16
CA MET A 343 -6.69 26.08 0.89
C MET A 343 -5.88 27.29 0.36
N PRO A 344 -5.85 28.44 1.07
CA PRO A 344 -4.92 29.52 0.76
C PRO A 344 -3.46 29.10 0.95
N THR A 345 -2.52 29.78 0.29
CA THR A 345 -1.09 29.43 0.40
C THR A 345 -0.56 29.67 1.82
N ALA A 346 0.54 28.99 2.19
CA ALA A 346 1.15 29.16 3.52
C ALA A 346 1.52 30.63 3.81
N ARG A 347 1.97 31.37 2.79
CA ARG A 347 2.22 32.82 2.87
C ARG A 347 0.96 33.64 3.08
N GLU A 348 -0.13 33.34 2.37
CA GLU A 348 -1.42 34.00 2.53
C GLU A 348 -1.98 33.79 3.94
N LEU A 349 -1.96 32.56 4.43
CA LEU A 349 -2.36 32.21 5.79
C LEU A 349 -1.54 33.00 6.83
N ARG A 350 -0.22 33.05 6.67
CA ARG A 350 0.64 33.82 7.58
C ARG A 350 0.32 35.32 7.53
N ARG A 351 0.06 35.88 6.34
CA ARG A 351 -0.30 37.31 6.15
C ARG A 351 -1.65 37.64 6.77
N SER A 352 -2.62 36.73 6.69
CA SER A 352 -3.91 36.87 7.36
C SER A 352 -3.84 36.54 8.86
N GLY A 353 -2.65 36.33 9.44
CA GLY A 353 -2.49 36.06 10.86
C GLY A 353 -3.00 34.69 11.32
N VAL A 354 -3.20 33.75 10.39
CA VAL A 354 -3.38 32.33 10.72
C VAL A 354 -2.02 31.75 11.12
N ARG A 355 -1.98 31.10 12.28
CA ARG A 355 -0.78 30.40 12.78
C ARG A 355 -0.79 28.97 12.27
N ILE A 356 0.20 28.61 11.48
CA ILE A 356 0.39 27.23 11.03
C ILE A 356 1.13 26.46 12.13
N GLN A 357 0.62 25.28 12.49
CA GLN A 357 1.19 24.41 13.51
C GLN A 357 1.23 22.95 13.03
N ALA A 358 2.28 22.23 13.42
CA ALA A 358 2.38 20.80 13.22
C ALA A 358 1.48 20.02 14.19
N SER A 359 0.90 18.93 13.70
CA SER A 359 0.19 17.91 14.47
C SER A 359 0.95 16.60 14.37
N GLU A 360 1.17 15.94 15.52
CA GLU A 360 1.90 14.67 15.63
C GLU A 360 0.95 13.49 15.91
N THR A 361 -0.28 13.56 15.40
CA THR A 361 -1.25 12.48 15.51
C THR A 361 -0.93 11.30 14.59
N GLY A 362 -0.03 11.47 13.62
CA GLY A 362 0.27 10.46 12.60
C GLY A 362 -0.81 10.26 11.55
N ARG A 363 -1.83 11.12 11.52
CA ARG A 363 -3.01 10.97 10.67
C ARG A 363 -3.20 12.15 9.73
N ALA A 364 -3.87 11.92 8.61
CA ALA A 364 -4.31 12.94 7.65
C ALA A 364 -5.46 13.81 8.20
N GLU A 365 -5.29 14.38 9.39
CA GLU A 365 -6.28 15.19 10.10
C GLU A 365 -5.83 16.66 10.14
N VAL A 366 -6.69 17.54 9.61
CA VAL A 366 -6.55 18.99 9.73
C VAL A 366 -7.50 19.46 10.82
N GLU A 367 -7.07 20.41 11.64
CA GLU A 367 -7.92 21.01 12.66
C GLU A 367 -7.72 22.53 12.67
N PHE A 368 -8.81 23.29 12.59
CA PHE A 368 -8.76 24.73 12.74
C PHE A 368 -9.31 25.17 14.10
N ALA A 369 -8.40 25.63 14.96
CA ALA A 369 -8.69 26.25 16.24
C ALA A 369 -8.22 27.71 16.20
N GLN A 370 -9.10 28.60 15.76
CA GLN A 370 -8.78 30.01 15.47
C GLN A 370 -7.89 30.65 16.55
N PRO A 371 -6.79 31.34 16.19
CA PRO A 371 -6.32 31.61 14.83
C PRO A 371 -5.34 30.56 14.29
N ALA A 372 -5.26 29.37 14.88
CA ALA A 372 -4.29 28.33 14.50
C ALA A 372 -4.91 27.24 13.62
N VAL A 373 -4.19 26.85 12.57
CA VAL A 373 -4.46 25.63 11.81
C VAL A 373 -3.39 24.59 12.14
N ARG A 374 -3.83 23.42 12.59
CA ARG A 374 -2.96 22.27 12.84
C ARG A 374 -2.98 21.36 11.62
N LEU A 375 -1.80 21.10 11.08
CA LEU A 375 -1.59 20.26 9.91
C LEU A 375 -0.78 19.03 10.29
N PRO A 376 -1.06 17.85 9.71
CA PRO A 376 -0.23 16.66 9.86
C PRO A 376 1.23 16.97 9.52
N ALA A 377 2.15 16.62 10.43
CA ALA A 377 3.57 16.80 10.21
C ALA A 377 4.08 15.79 9.17
N LEU A 378 4.31 16.25 7.94
CA LEU A 378 4.87 15.47 6.83
C LEU A 378 6.34 15.14 7.09
N VAL A 379 6.69 13.86 6.97
CA VAL A 379 8.08 13.39 7.04
C VAL A 379 8.63 13.28 5.62
N TYR A 380 9.57 14.17 5.31
CA TYR A 380 10.34 14.17 4.07
C TYR A 380 11.55 13.25 4.22
N ASP A 381 11.45 12.07 3.61
CA ASP A 381 12.51 11.08 3.52
C ASP A 381 12.55 10.47 2.11
N PHE A 382 13.45 9.51 1.89
CA PHE A 382 13.59 8.85 0.59
C PHE A 382 12.41 7.94 0.23
N LYS A 383 11.55 7.58 1.20
CA LYS A 383 10.40 6.67 1.03
C LYS A 383 9.12 7.42 0.69
N LEU A 384 9.01 8.69 1.08
CA LEU A 384 7.78 9.49 1.00
C LEU A 384 7.13 9.44 -0.39
N ALA A 385 7.94 9.57 -1.45
CA ALA A 385 7.48 9.52 -2.84
C ALA A 385 6.73 8.21 -3.16
N THR A 386 7.34 7.08 -2.82
CA THR A 386 6.81 5.73 -3.06
C THR A 386 5.60 5.47 -2.17
N VAL A 387 5.71 5.76 -0.87
CA VAL A 387 4.63 5.56 0.11
C VAL A 387 3.38 6.35 -0.29
N ALA A 388 3.53 7.66 -0.54
CA ALA A 388 2.41 8.53 -0.82
C ALA A 388 1.64 8.06 -2.07
N ARG A 389 2.36 7.73 -3.14
CA ARG A 389 1.72 7.31 -4.39
C ARG A 389 1.04 5.95 -4.30
N ASN A 390 1.60 5.00 -3.54
CA ASN A 390 0.93 3.72 -3.29
C ASN A 390 -0.31 3.88 -2.40
N LEU A 391 -0.31 4.81 -1.44
CA LEU A 391 -1.52 5.17 -0.69
C LEU A 391 -2.58 5.87 -1.56
N LEU A 392 -2.17 6.77 -2.46
CA LEU A 392 -3.08 7.42 -3.43
C LEU A 392 -3.72 6.39 -4.37
N ALA A 393 -2.91 5.45 -4.89
CA ALA A 393 -3.42 4.35 -5.70
C ALA A 393 -4.39 3.48 -4.92
N ARG A 394 -4.11 3.20 -3.65
CA ARG A 394 -5.00 2.43 -2.77
C ARG A 394 -6.35 3.13 -2.53
N GLU A 395 -6.38 4.46 -2.48
CA GLU A 395 -7.60 5.27 -2.32
C GLU A 395 -8.36 5.53 -3.63
N TYR A 396 -7.87 5.04 -4.78
CA TYR A 396 -8.34 5.49 -6.09
C TYR A 396 -9.86 5.32 -6.31
N ASP A 397 -10.44 4.19 -5.90
CA ASP A 397 -11.88 3.90 -6.00
C ASP A 397 -12.65 4.09 -4.69
N GLU A 398 -11.99 4.62 -3.64
CA GLU A 398 -12.68 4.87 -2.37
C GLU A 398 -13.53 6.13 -2.42
N GLN A 399 -14.70 6.08 -1.76
CA GLN A 399 -15.57 7.25 -1.64
C GLN A 399 -14.94 8.37 -0.80
N SER A 400 -14.16 8.00 0.22
CA SER A 400 -13.46 8.91 1.12
C SER A 400 -11.97 8.78 0.90
N LYS A 401 -11.31 9.87 0.47
CA LYS A 401 -9.89 9.84 0.08
C LYS A 401 -9.03 10.78 0.93
N PRO A 402 -8.85 10.51 2.23
CA PRO A 402 -8.20 11.41 3.17
C PRO A 402 -6.72 11.68 2.83
N VAL A 403 -5.95 10.66 2.40
CA VAL A 403 -4.53 10.84 2.05
C VAL A 403 -4.40 11.60 0.74
N THR A 404 -5.22 11.26 -0.25
CA THR A 404 -5.29 11.97 -1.53
C THR A 404 -5.66 13.44 -1.32
N ARG A 405 -6.68 13.73 -0.50
CA ARG A 405 -7.09 15.11 -0.19
C ARG A 405 -6.00 15.87 0.56
N TYR A 406 -5.27 15.21 1.47
CA TYR A 406 -4.13 15.82 2.13
C TYR A 406 -3.08 16.30 1.13
N PHE A 407 -2.66 15.46 0.17
CA PHE A 407 -1.65 15.86 -0.81
C PHE A 407 -2.15 16.94 -1.77
N GLN A 408 -3.45 16.94 -2.12
CA GLN A 408 -4.08 18.06 -2.85
C GLN A 408 -4.04 19.35 -2.04
N MET A 409 -4.41 19.31 -0.77
CA MET A 409 -4.31 20.47 0.13
C MET A 409 -2.86 20.94 0.28
N MET A 410 -1.88 20.04 0.40
CA MET A 410 -0.47 20.41 0.46
C MET A 410 0.00 21.08 -0.83
N ASN A 411 -0.47 20.62 -1.99
CA ASN A 411 -0.23 21.28 -3.28
C ASN A 411 -0.85 22.68 -3.36
N GLU A 412 -2.02 22.88 -2.76
CA GLU A 412 -2.68 24.19 -2.63
C GLU A 412 -1.93 25.13 -1.66
N LEU A 413 -1.43 24.60 -0.54
CA LEU A 413 -0.66 25.33 0.47
C LEU A 413 0.70 25.83 -0.05
N VAL A 414 1.31 25.08 -0.98
CA VAL A 414 2.66 25.31 -1.47
C VAL A 414 2.62 25.78 -2.92
N GLU A 415 2.71 27.09 -3.13
CA GLU A 415 2.87 27.67 -4.47
C GLU A 415 4.35 27.68 -4.86
N ASP A 416 5.21 28.13 -3.94
CA ASP A 416 6.65 28.27 -4.18
C ASP A 416 7.53 27.79 -3.00
N ALA A 417 8.85 27.88 -3.19
CA ALA A 417 9.84 27.45 -2.19
C ALA A 417 9.76 28.26 -0.87
N ALA A 418 9.23 29.49 -0.88
CA ALA A 418 9.07 30.27 0.34
C ALA A 418 7.88 29.77 1.18
N ASP A 419 6.84 29.21 0.57
CA ASP A 419 5.78 28.52 1.33
C ASP A 419 6.34 27.30 2.06
N VAL A 420 7.19 26.51 1.40
CA VAL A 420 7.88 25.38 2.04
C VAL A 420 8.70 25.83 3.25
N ARG A 421 9.41 26.96 3.15
CA ARG A 421 10.18 27.51 4.29
C ARG A 421 9.26 27.86 5.47
N ILE A 422 8.07 28.40 5.21
CA ILE A 422 7.08 28.68 6.25
C ILE A 422 6.61 27.37 6.90
N LEU A 423 6.29 26.35 6.11
CA LEU A 423 5.83 25.05 6.62
C LEU A 423 6.92 24.33 7.44
N ARG A 424 8.19 24.42 7.01
CA ARG A 424 9.34 23.92 7.79
C ARG A 424 9.52 24.66 9.11
N GLY A 425 9.44 26.00 9.09
CA GLY A 425 9.51 26.81 10.30
C GLY A 425 8.37 26.51 11.29
N ALA A 426 7.23 26.04 10.78
CA ALA A 426 6.09 25.59 11.59
C ALA A 426 6.17 24.10 12.02
N GLY A 427 7.20 23.37 11.58
CA GLY A 427 7.38 21.94 11.84
C GLY A 427 6.42 21.01 11.08
N VAL A 428 5.66 21.55 10.10
CA VAL A 428 4.71 20.79 9.27
C VAL A 428 5.42 19.94 8.23
N VAL A 429 6.62 20.33 7.81
CA VAL A 429 7.50 19.49 6.99
C VAL A 429 8.78 19.26 7.78
N ARG A 430 9.12 17.98 8.01
CA ARG A 430 10.28 17.50 8.79
C ARG A 430 11.14 16.57 7.94
N GLY A 431 12.35 16.23 8.40
CA GLY A 431 13.23 15.25 7.74
C GLY A 431 14.16 15.83 6.67
N GLY A 432 15.01 14.97 6.12
CA GLY A 432 16.12 15.30 5.21
C GLY A 432 17.49 15.33 5.91
N SER A 433 17.82 14.26 6.64
CA SER A 433 19.10 14.12 7.36
C SER A 433 20.30 14.36 6.44
N GLY A 434 21.22 15.25 6.85
CA GLY A 434 22.45 15.57 6.11
C GLY A 434 22.56 16.97 5.50
N GLY A 435 21.67 17.91 5.84
CA GLY A 435 21.67 19.27 5.30
C GLY A 435 20.32 19.55 4.66
N GLY A 436 19.34 19.89 5.51
CA GLY A 436 17.91 19.78 5.26
C GLY A 436 17.49 19.97 3.80
N ALA A 437 16.78 18.98 3.25
CA ALA A 437 16.40 18.93 1.84
C ALA A 437 15.95 20.29 1.31
N GLN A 438 16.41 20.68 0.13
CA GLN A 438 16.20 22.04 -0.31
C GLN A 438 14.69 22.32 -0.41
N PRO A 439 14.19 23.52 -0.02
CA PRO A 439 12.78 23.85 -0.17
C PRO A 439 12.23 23.59 -1.58
N GLN A 440 13.11 23.65 -2.58
CA GLN A 440 12.81 23.32 -3.97
C GLN A 440 12.54 21.82 -4.20
N GLU A 441 13.24 20.92 -3.51
CA GLU A 441 13.05 19.47 -3.62
C GLU A 441 11.71 19.04 -3.02
N VAL A 442 11.38 19.59 -1.85
CA VAL A 442 10.06 19.37 -1.22
C VAL A 442 8.94 19.89 -2.11
N LEU A 443 9.10 21.10 -2.68
CA LEU A 443 8.14 21.65 -3.64
C LEU A 443 7.94 20.71 -4.83
N ARG A 444 9.03 20.27 -5.47
CA ARG A 444 8.96 19.33 -6.61
C ARG A 444 8.29 18.02 -6.22
N LEU A 445 8.58 17.48 -5.04
CA LEU A 445 7.98 16.24 -4.56
C LEU A 445 6.47 16.39 -4.35
N VAL A 446 6.02 17.44 -3.64
CA VAL A 446 4.59 17.70 -3.42
C VAL A 446 3.85 17.84 -4.74
N LYS A 447 4.42 18.62 -5.68
CA LYS A 447 3.85 18.78 -7.03
C LYS A 447 3.85 17.46 -7.82
N GLY A 448 4.88 16.63 -7.63
CA GLY A 448 5.01 15.33 -8.27
C GLY A 448 4.01 14.29 -7.77
N ILE A 449 3.75 14.26 -6.46
CA ILE A 449 2.74 13.38 -5.84
C ILE A 449 1.33 13.81 -6.28
N ASP A 450 1.05 15.12 -6.23
CA ASP A 450 -0.29 15.66 -6.52
C ASP A 450 -0.78 15.43 -7.95
N ARG A 451 0.12 15.34 -8.93
CA ARG A 451 -0.23 15.00 -10.32
C ARG A 451 -1.04 13.70 -10.45
N HIS A 452 -0.91 12.81 -9.47
CA HIS A 452 -1.56 11.50 -9.43
C HIS A 452 -2.75 11.44 -8.48
N ALA A 453 -3.05 12.53 -7.78
CA ALA A 453 -4.24 12.61 -6.97
C ALA A 453 -5.47 12.64 -7.89
N THR A 454 -6.48 11.81 -7.60
CA THR A 454 -7.74 11.88 -8.34
C THR A 454 -8.45 13.18 -8.02
N TYR A 455 -8.63 14.05 -9.03
CA TYR A 455 -9.28 15.35 -8.87
C TYR A 455 -10.75 15.31 -9.33
N PRO A 456 -11.69 15.91 -8.57
CA PRO A 456 -11.56 16.36 -7.18
C PRO A 456 -11.55 15.17 -6.21
N SER A 457 -10.63 15.16 -5.23
CA SER A 457 -10.76 14.24 -4.10
C SER A 457 -11.62 14.90 -3.02
N VAL A 458 -12.47 14.10 -2.38
CA VAL A 458 -13.40 14.61 -1.38
C VAL A 458 -13.12 13.90 -0.06
N TYR A 459 -12.91 14.70 0.98
CA TYR A 459 -12.85 14.22 2.34
C TYR A 459 -13.48 15.25 3.26
N MET A 460 -14.78 15.06 3.54
CA MET A 460 -15.63 16.04 4.21
C MET A 460 -15.08 16.56 5.55
N ALA A 461 -14.41 15.71 6.33
CA ALA A 461 -13.83 16.13 7.59
C ALA A 461 -12.73 17.19 7.37
N MET A 462 -11.86 17.00 6.38
CA MET A 462 -10.83 17.98 6.04
C MET A 462 -11.41 19.20 5.31
N ASP A 463 -12.31 19.00 4.34
CA ASP A 463 -12.90 20.11 3.57
C ASP A 463 -13.66 21.10 4.46
N ARG A 464 -14.33 20.61 5.52
CA ARG A 464 -14.97 21.46 6.54
C ARG A 464 -13.97 22.34 7.27
N GLU A 465 -12.80 21.81 7.62
CA GLU A 465 -11.76 22.57 8.30
C GLU A 465 -11.10 23.58 7.36
N ILE A 466 -10.87 23.21 6.09
CA ILE A 466 -10.38 24.13 5.05
C ILE A 466 -11.35 25.29 4.84
N GLU A 467 -12.66 25.03 4.80
CA GLU A 467 -13.67 26.08 4.67
C GLU A 467 -13.62 27.07 5.85
N LYS A 468 -13.44 26.58 7.08
CA LYS A 468 -13.29 27.45 8.27
C LYS A 468 -12.04 28.33 8.16
N VAL A 469 -10.91 27.76 7.76
CA VAL A 469 -9.65 28.49 7.54
C VAL A 469 -9.87 29.59 6.49
N ARG A 470 -10.49 29.25 5.36
CA ARG A 470 -10.75 30.18 4.26
C ARG A 470 -11.64 31.34 4.70
N LYS A 471 -12.77 31.05 5.38
CA LYS A 471 -13.65 32.09 5.91
C LYS A 471 -12.92 33.05 6.85
N TYR A 472 -12.09 32.53 7.75
CA TYR A 472 -11.32 33.37 8.66
C TYR A 472 -10.26 34.21 7.92
N HIS A 473 -9.56 33.62 6.96
CA HIS A 473 -8.62 34.32 6.08
C HIS A 473 -9.31 35.50 5.36
N ASP A 474 -10.44 35.24 4.71
CA ASP A 474 -11.17 36.23 3.91
C ASP A 474 -11.72 37.36 4.77
N GLN A 475 -12.28 37.04 5.94
CA GLN A 475 -12.75 38.03 6.91
C GLN A 475 -11.61 38.94 7.38
N ARG A 476 -10.42 38.36 7.65
CA ARG A 476 -9.26 39.11 8.13
C ARG A 476 -8.66 39.99 7.05
N MET A 477 -8.57 39.50 5.82
CA MET A 477 -8.13 40.28 4.67
C MET A 477 -9.10 41.43 4.38
N ALA A 478 -10.41 41.17 4.37
CA ALA A 478 -11.43 42.23 4.22
C ALA A 478 -11.30 43.31 5.30
N SER A 479 -11.15 42.90 6.57
CA SER A 479 -10.95 43.84 7.69
C SER A 479 -9.66 44.67 7.56
N PHE A 480 -8.58 44.06 7.09
CA PHE A 480 -7.31 44.75 6.82
C PHE A 480 -7.48 45.82 5.72
N PHE A 481 -8.13 45.48 4.61
CA PHE A 481 -8.38 46.43 3.54
C PHE A 481 -9.31 47.57 3.98
N VAL A 482 -10.37 47.28 4.74
CA VAL A 482 -11.27 48.33 5.28
C VAL A 482 -10.52 49.29 6.20
N ARG A 483 -9.66 48.77 7.10
CA ARG A 483 -8.88 49.60 8.04
C ARG A 483 -7.80 50.44 7.36
N ASN A 484 -7.21 49.94 6.27
CA ASN A 484 -6.12 50.62 5.57
C ASN A 484 -6.55 51.42 4.32
N ARG A 485 -7.86 51.46 4.01
CA ARG A 485 -8.43 52.29 2.94
C ARG A 485 -8.03 53.78 2.98
N PRO A 486 -7.91 54.47 4.14
CA PRO A 486 -7.47 55.86 4.15
C PRO A 486 -6.02 56.06 3.67
N GLY A 487 -5.12 55.11 3.95
CA GLY A 487 -3.68 55.23 3.65
C GLY A 487 -3.30 54.82 2.22
N VAL A 488 -3.99 53.83 1.64
CA VAL A 488 -3.69 53.33 0.28
C VAL A 488 -4.16 54.34 -0.80
N ILE A 489 -5.25 55.07 -0.54
CA ILE A 489 -5.70 56.16 -1.42
C ILE A 489 -4.72 57.34 -1.36
N TRP A 490 -4.20 57.69 -0.18
CA TRP A 490 -3.19 58.76 -0.05
C TRP A 490 -1.83 58.41 -0.67
N ALA A 491 -1.34 57.17 -0.52
CA ALA A 491 -0.03 56.77 -1.06
C ALA A 491 0.00 56.71 -2.60
N SER A 492 -1.11 56.33 -3.23
CA SER A 492 -1.23 56.30 -4.70
C SER A 492 -1.38 57.71 -5.31
N SER A 493 -2.03 58.64 -4.60
CA SER A 493 -2.11 60.04 -5.03
C SER A 493 -0.74 60.74 -4.98
N VAL A 494 0.09 60.49 -3.98
CA VAL A 494 1.43 61.10 -3.89
C VAL A 494 2.37 60.57 -4.99
N ALA A 495 2.28 59.28 -5.34
CA ALA A 495 3.06 58.71 -6.44
C ALA A 495 2.64 59.27 -7.81
N ALA A 496 1.34 59.40 -8.08
CA ALA A 496 0.84 59.99 -9.32
C ALA A 496 1.20 61.48 -9.46
N ILE A 497 1.10 62.25 -8.38
CA ILE A 497 1.49 63.67 -8.37
C ILE A 497 3.00 63.83 -8.58
N SER A 498 3.82 62.92 -8.02
CA SER A 498 5.28 62.96 -8.19
C SER A 498 5.70 62.68 -9.64
N VAL A 499 5.05 61.74 -10.33
CA VAL A 499 5.33 61.44 -11.75
C VAL A 499 4.91 62.60 -12.66
N VAL A 500 3.76 63.23 -12.41
CA VAL A 500 3.31 64.41 -13.17
C VAL A 500 4.24 65.60 -12.95
N ALA A 501 4.71 65.83 -11.71
CA ALA A 501 5.66 66.91 -11.41
C ALA A 501 7.02 66.68 -12.10
N ILE A 502 7.53 65.45 -12.14
CA ILE A 502 8.78 65.10 -12.82
C ILE A 502 8.66 65.26 -14.34
N VAL A 503 7.52 64.88 -14.94
CA VAL A 503 7.28 65.03 -16.38
C VAL A 503 7.08 66.51 -16.76
N ALA A 504 6.39 67.30 -15.92
CA ALA A 504 6.22 68.74 -16.14
C ALA A 504 7.54 69.51 -16.01
N ALA A 505 8.40 69.15 -15.03
CA ALA A 505 9.71 69.77 -14.86
C ALA A 505 10.69 69.45 -16.01
N ARG A 506 10.53 68.30 -16.68
CA ARG A 506 11.33 67.94 -17.86
C ARG A 506 10.91 68.67 -19.13
N ARG A 507 9.63 69.04 -19.27
CA ARG A 507 9.10 69.73 -20.45
C ARG A 507 9.46 71.21 -20.52
N ASN A 508 9.74 71.85 -19.38
CA ASN A 508 10.15 73.26 -19.30
C ASN A 508 11.67 73.50 -19.44
N ARG A 509 12.46 72.47 -19.77
CA ARG A 509 13.93 72.58 -19.98
C ARG A 509 14.37 72.23 -21.42
N GLY A 510 13.43 72.19 -22.37
CA GLY A 510 13.68 71.92 -23.79
C GLY A 510 13.53 73.16 -24.65
#